data_AF-A0A920HKX5-F1
#
_entry.id   AF-A0A920HKX5-F1
#
_cell.length_a   1.000
_cell.length_b   1.000
_cell.length_c   1.000
_cell.angle_alpha   90.00
_cell.angle_beta   90.00
_cell.angle_gamma   90.00
#
_symmetry.space_group_name_H-M   'P 1'
#
loop_
_entity.id
_entity.type
_entity.pdbx_description
1 polymer ?
#
loop_
_entity_poly.entity_id
_entity_poly.type
_entity_poly.pdbx_seq_one_letter_code
_entity_poly.pdbx_strand_id
1 'polypeptide(L)'
;MIEHKTLGKIVTASYFTGAGLSLFTPPPLVSREKEGLNNIRLHKILANVHLPAMIVTNIYSENKMKQKKYREIHKASAYTAVASYTLAMITIILDF
;
A
#
# COMPACT_ATOMS: atom_id res chain seq x y z
N MET A 1 -5.87 8.43 27.52
CA MET A 1 -6.60 8.22 26.26
C MET A 1 -5.62 8.49 25.12
N ILE A 2 -5.29 7.51 24.29
CA ILE A 2 -4.35 7.72 23.17
C ILE A 2 -5.11 8.46 22.07
N GLU A 3 -4.58 9.59 21.62
CA GLU A 3 -5.16 10.33 20.51
C GLU A 3 -5.13 9.51 19.22
N HIS A 4 -6.20 9.56 18.44
CA HIS A 4 -6.34 8.86 17.15
C HIS A 4 -5.17 9.16 16.19
N LYS A 5 -4.61 10.37 16.24
CA LYS A 5 -3.45 10.78 15.43
C LYS A 5 -2.17 10.02 15.84
N THR A 6 -1.96 9.81 17.14
CA THR A 6 -0.81 9.10 17.68
C THR A 6 -0.87 7.61 17.32
N LEU A 7 -2.05 6.99 17.44
CA LEU A 7 -2.27 5.62 16.97
C LEU A 7 -1.99 5.47 15.47
N GLY A 8 -2.50 6.39 14.65
CA GLY A 8 -2.26 6.37 13.20
C GLY A 8 -0.77 6.44 12.84
N LYS A 9 0.01 7.26 13.57
CA LYS A 9 1.48 7.35 13.38
C LYS A 9 2.20 6.07 13.76
N ILE A 10 1.84 5.46 14.89
CA ILE A 10 2.44 4.19 15.35
C ILE A 10 2.16 3.08 14.34
N VAL A 11 0.90 2.90 13.93
CA VAL A 11 0.52 1.86 12.96
C VAL A 11 1.24 2.04 11.64
N THR A 12 1.32 3.28 11.14
CA THR A 12 2.05 3.61 9.91
C THR A 12 3.54 3.25 10.04
N ALA A 13 4.18 3.67 11.13
CA ALA A 13 5.59 3.39 11.37
C ALA A 13 5.85 1.87 11.45
N SER A 14 5.04 1.13 12.21
CA SER A 14 5.15 -0.32 12.31
C SER A 14 4.95 -1.03 10.98
N TYR A 15 3.99 -0.59 10.16
CA TYR A 15 3.75 -1.14 8.83
C TYR A 15 4.94 -0.92 7.90
N PHE A 16 5.46 0.31 7.81
CA PHE A 16 6.62 0.59 6.94
C PHE A 16 7.88 -0.11 7.42
N THR A 17 8.09 -0.23 8.73
CA THR A 17 9.18 -1.04 9.28
C THR A 17 9.03 -2.51 8.89
N GLY A 18 7.83 -3.09 9.05
CA GLY A 18 7.55 -4.47 8.65
C GLY A 18 7.72 -4.70 7.15
N ALA A 19 7.20 -3.80 6.32
CA ALA A 19 7.35 -3.85 4.87
C ALA A 19 8.82 -3.67 4.45
N GLY A 20 9.56 -2.78 5.11
CA GLY A 20 10.99 -2.58 4.89
C GLY A 20 11.79 -3.84 5.21
N LEU A 21 11.54 -4.46 6.37
CA LEU A 21 12.13 -5.74 6.73
C LEU A 21 11.79 -6.81 5.67
N SER A 22 10.53 -6.90 5.25
CA SER A 22 10.10 -7.84 4.20
C SER A 22 10.73 -7.58 2.83
N LEU A 23 11.14 -6.35 2.51
CA LEU A 23 11.85 -6.05 1.26
C LEU A 23 13.29 -6.59 1.28
N PHE A 24 13.92 -6.61 2.46
CA PHE A 24 15.27 -7.16 2.64
C PHE A 24 15.28 -8.65 2.98
N THR A 25 14.12 -9.28 3.20
CA THR A 25 14.08 -10.74 3.38
C THR A 25 14.49 -11.44 2.08
N PRO A 26 15.21 -12.57 2.18
CA PRO A 26 15.62 -13.32 0.99
C PRO A 26 14.41 -13.64 0.10
N PRO A 27 14.52 -13.45 -1.22
CA PRO A 27 13.40 -13.61 -2.12
C PRO A 27 12.88 -15.06 -2.06
N PRO A 28 11.55 -15.26 -2.02
CA PRO A 28 10.99 -16.59 -1.95
C PRO A 28 11.34 -17.39 -3.21
N LEU A 29 11.77 -18.64 -3.04
CA LEU A 29 12.29 -19.55 -4.09
C LEU A 29 11.27 -19.97 -5.16
N VAL A 30 10.08 -19.36 -5.20
CA VAL A 30 9.08 -19.54 -6.25
C VAL A 30 9.43 -18.70 -7.48
N SER A 31 10.44 -19.15 -8.22
CA SER A 31 10.67 -18.73 -9.61
C SER A 31 9.61 -19.38 -10.50
N ARG A 32 8.42 -18.80 -10.54
CA ARG A 32 7.42 -19.09 -11.59
C ARG A 32 7.49 -17.98 -12.63
N GLU A 33 8.63 -17.86 -13.32
CA GLU A 33 8.72 -17.09 -14.56
C GLU A 33 7.93 -17.81 -15.65
N LYS A 34 6.60 -17.70 -15.59
CA LYS A 34 5.77 -17.89 -16.79
C LYS A 34 5.91 -16.62 -17.62
N GLU A 35 6.37 -16.76 -18.86
CA GLU A 35 6.45 -15.67 -19.84
C GLU A 35 5.02 -15.14 -20.12
N GLY A 36 4.67 -13.95 -19.61
CA GLY A 36 3.34 -13.35 -19.81
C GLY A 36 2.81 -12.47 -18.67
N LEU A 37 1.49 -12.23 -18.69
CA LEU A 37 0.75 -11.55 -17.61
C LEU A 37 0.41 -12.59 -16.53
N ASN A 38 1.21 -12.59 -15.47
CA ASN A 38 1.16 -13.57 -14.37
C ASN A 38 0.73 -12.86 -13.07
N ASN A 39 0.00 -13.58 -12.21
CA ASN A 39 -0.39 -13.23 -10.84
C ASN A 39 0.68 -12.45 -10.08
N ILE A 40 1.91 -12.95 -10.11
CA ILE A 40 3.04 -12.38 -9.37
C ILE A 40 3.45 -11.03 -9.97
N ARG A 41 3.39 -10.88 -11.30
CA ARG A 41 3.70 -9.61 -11.96
C ARG A 41 2.61 -8.58 -11.69
N LEU A 42 1.35 -9.00 -11.70
CA LEU A 42 0.21 -8.12 -11.41
C LEU A 42 0.22 -7.69 -9.93
N HIS A 43 0.51 -8.62 -9.01
CA HIS A 43 0.73 -8.33 -7.60
C HIS A 43 1.85 -7.29 -7.40
N LYS A 44 3.01 -7.46 -8.06
CA LYS A 44 4.13 -6.50 -7.99
C LYS A 44 3.73 -5.10 -8.48
N ILE A 45 2.99 -5.01 -9.57
CA ILE A 45 2.49 -3.72 -10.10
C ILE A 45 1.55 -3.07 -9.08
N LEU A 46 0.58 -3.82 -8.57
CA LEU A 46 -0.40 -3.31 -7.61
C LEU A 46 0.25 -2.94 -6.27
N ALA A 47 1.23 -3.72 -5.80
CA ALA A 47 2.03 -3.40 -4.62
C ALA A 47 2.84 -2.11 -4.82
N ASN A 48 3.43 -1.90 -6.00
CA ASN A 48 4.11 -0.66 -6.36
C ASN A 48 3.18 0.55 -6.46
N VAL A 49 1.88 0.37 -6.69
CA VAL A 49 0.87 1.44 -6.63
C VAL A 49 0.40 1.69 -5.19
N HIS A 50 0.23 0.62 -4.40
CA HIS A 50 -0.22 0.67 -3.02
C HIS A 50 0.70 1.52 -2.12
N LEU A 51 2.01 1.28 -2.21
CA LEU A 51 2.99 1.93 -1.34
C LEU A 51 3.02 3.46 -1.52
N PRO A 52 3.16 4.02 -2.74
CA PRO A 52 3.01 5.46 -2.99
C PRO A 52 1.64 6.01 -2.56
N ALA A 53 0.54 5.28 -2.82
CA ALA A 53 -0.79 5.72 -2.41
C ALA A 53 -0.89 5.86 -0.89
N MET A 54 -0.28 4.95 -0.11
CA MET A 54 -0.21 5.05 1.34
C MET A 54 0.62 6.26 1.80
N ILE A 55 1.78 6.50 1.18
CA ILE A 55 2.64 7.66 1.49
C ILE A 55 1.87 8.97 1.26
N VAL A 56 1.24 9.11 0.09
CA VAL A 56 0.45 10.30 -0.26
C VAL A 56 -0.71 10.47 0.73
N THR A 57 -1.42 9.40 1.07
CA THR A 57 -2.52 9.45 2.05
C THR A 57 -2.03 10.00 3.40
N ASN A 58 -0.85 9.58 3.87
CA ASN A 58 -0.26 10.05 5.12
C ASN A 58 0.21 11.51 5.06
N ILE A 59 0.86 11.93 3.96
CA ILE A 59 1.33 13.33 3.78
C ILE A 59 0.16 14.32 3.83
N TYR A 60 -0.95 13.99 3.17
CA TYR A 60 -2.11 14.89 3.12
C TYR A 60 -3.07 14.74 4.31
N SER A 61 -2.79 13.82 5.25
CA SER A 61 -3.66 13.54 6.40
C SER A 61 -3.78 14.73 7.37
N GLU A 62 -2.71 15.51 7.56
CA GLU A 62 -2.69 16.68 8.44
C GLU A 62 -3.25 17.94 7.74
N ASN A 63 -3.04 18.07 6.43
CA ASN A 63 -3.44 19.25 5.65
C ASN A 63 -4.86 19.16 5.06
N LYS A 64 -5.58 18.04 5.27
CA LYS A 64 -6.94 17.83 4.75
C LYS A 64 -7.97 18.90 5.16
N MET A 65 -7.74 19.61 6.27
CA MET A 65 -8.63 20.67 6.74
C MET A 65 -8.27 22.07 6.22
N LYS A 66 -7.08 22.26 5.62
CA LYS A 66 -6.64 23.57 5.10
C LYS A 66 -7.31 23.94 3.78
N GLN A 67 -7.52 22.97 2.89
CA GLN A 67 -8.17 23.21 1.59
C GLN A 67 -8.95 21.96 1.15
N LYS A 68 -10.09 22.18 0.47
CA LYS A 68 -10.92 21.10 -0.09
C LYS A 68 -10.13 20.16 -1.00
N LYS A 69 -9.19 20.70 -1.79
CA LYS A 69 -8.29 19.95 -2.68
C LYS A 69 -7.45 18.90 -1.94
N TYR A 70 -6.88 19.22 -0.77
CA TYR A 70 -6.10 18.26 0.02
C TYR A 70 -6.96 17.14 0.60
N ARG A 71 -8.21 17.45 0.96
CA ARG A 71 -9.18 16.44 1.40
C ARG A 71 -9.53 15.47 0.28
N GLU A 72 -9.70 15.98 -0.94
CA GLU A 72 -9.98 15.15 -2.12
C GLU A 72 -8.79 14.27 -2.47
N ILE A 73 -7.57 14.80 -2.45
CA ILE A 73 -6.34 14.02 -2.66
C ILE A 73 -6.21 12.92 -1.60
N HIS A 74 -6.37 13.26 -0.31
CA HIS A 74 -6.31 12.26 0.77
C HIS A 74 -7.34 11.14 0.59
N LYS A 75 -8.57 11.46 0.19
CA LYS A 75 -9.62 10.47 -0.08
C LYS A 75 -9.31 9.61 -1.30
N ALA A 76 -8.91 10.23 -2.41
CA ALA A 76 -8.57 9.53 -3.64
C ALA A 76 -7.40 8.57 -3.41
N SER A 77 -6.34 9.03 -2.75
CA SER A 77 -5.20 8.19 -2.39
C SER A 77 -5.56 7.07 -1.43
N ALA A 78 -6.47 7.31 -0.47
CA ALA A 78 -6.96 6.27 0.42
C ALA A 78 -7.72 5.18 -0.33
N TYR A 79 -8.61 5.55 -1.27
CA TYR A 79 -9.30 4.59 -2.12
C TYR A 79 -8.33 3.80 -2.98
N THR A 80 -7.35 4.46 -3.60
CA THR A 80 -6.31 3.78 -4.40
C THR A 80 -5.49 2.82 -3.55
N ALA A 81 -5.10 3.19 -2.32
CA ALA A 81 -4.34 2.32 -1.43
C ALA A 81 -5.13 1.05 -1.08
N VAL A 82 -6.40 1.18 -0.72
CA VAL A 82 -7.26 0.02 -0.37
C VAL A 82 -7.55 -0.84 -1.61
N ALA A 83 -7.91 -0.22 -2.72
CA ALA A 83 -8.22 -0.94 -3.96
C ALA A 83 -7.00 -1.71 -4.50
N SER A 84 -5.83 -1.08 -4.54
CA SER A 84 -4.59 -1.74 -4.98
C SER A 84 -4.19 -2.88 -4.05
N TYR A 85 -4.33 -2.74 -2.73
CA TYR A 85 -4.04 -3.81 -1.77
C TYR A 85 -4.97 -5.02 -1.94
N THR A 86 -6.29 -4.77 -1.95
CA THR A 86 -7.29 -5.82 -2.09
C THR A 86 -7.16 -6.54 -3.42
N LEU A 87 -6.96 -5.80 -4.52
CA LEU A 87 -6.71 -6.39 -5.81
C LEU A 87 -5.39 -7.17 -5.82
N ALA A 88 -4.32 -6.66 -5.20
CA ALA A 88 -3.04 -7.37 -5.11
C ALA A 88 -3.16 -8.70 -4.36
N MET A 89 -4.00 -8.76 -3.32
CA MET A 89 -4.32 -10.02 -2.63
C MET A 89 -5.12 -10.97 -3.53
N ILE A 90 -6.17 -10.46 -4.20
CA ILE A 90 -6.98 -11.25 -5.12
C ILE A 90 -6.11 -11.84 -6.23
N THR A 91 -5.16 -11.07 -6.76
CA THR A 91 -4.26 -11.55 -7.83
C THR A 91 -3.30 -12.62 -7.38
N ILE A 92 -2.98 -12.72 -6.08
CA ILE A 92 -2.20 -13.86 -5.55
C ILE A 92 -3.11 -15.09 -5.38
N ILE A 93 -4.37 -14.88 -4.99
CA ILE A 93 -5.35 -15.94 -4.74
C ILE A 93 -5.80 -16.60 -6.05
N LEU A 94 -6.08 -15.78 -7.07
CA LEU A 94 -6.43 -16.25 -8.40
C LEU A 94 -5.15 -16.67 -9.12
N ASP A 95 -4.87 -17.96 -9.19
CA ASP A 95 -3.65 -18.48 -9.82
C ASP A 95 -3.88 -18.72 -11.33
N PHE A 96 -3.53 -17.74 -12.18
CA PHE A 96 -3.41 -17.85 -13.65
C PHE A 96 -1.95 -17.78 -14.16
#